data_AF-A0A850QT95-F1
#
_entry.id   AF-A0A850QT95-F1
#
_cell.length_a   1.000
_cell.length_b   1.000
_cell.length_c   1.000
_cell.angle_alpha   90.00
_cell.angle_beta   90.00
_cell.angle_gamma   90.00
#
_symmetry.space_group_name_H-M   'P 1'
#
loop_
_entity.id
_entity.type
_entity.pdbx_description
1 polymer ?
#
loop_
_entity_poly.entity_id
_entity_poly.type
_entity_poly.pdbx_seq_one_letter_code
_entity_poly.pdbx_strand_id
1 'polypeptide(L)'
;MNIIDLRDDLVVESVQGSVYTIDNKGNLVQLYAGSHLNKGDKVILQNDASFDALVHNQTVTFDNSADNMTVEDLKNLLNQQYAATVHQNYINQSQPDDDLASSLLVKQSHSVDHQISNNVTLDTIHRMIEDGQDPTLAQPKPAAGNELSSSAPGSVYIDYDNDQMLAEAGHDTAYKPTDNQERKDYIGGDESLFLPPLHAGVQILSIAEDNVINESEAHSKVSITGTVSQDVKVGDIVELSLDKQPIGHATVTLVDGELVWTTSVDGSTLVNANLDLVTATVTTHDSHGRTVSATDDHTYSIDTDIAAKITITSIATDDNVTGPDSEHSQTIIGTVGGDVQEGDHVIVSLDGKVLGTATVQADKSWSL
;
A
#
# COMPACT_ATOMS: atom_id res chain seq x y z
N MET A 1 10.61 4.65 25.66
CA MET A 1 9.57 4.19 24.74
C MET A 1 8.48 5.25 24.72
N ASN A 2 8.13 5.73 23.54
CA ASN A 2 7.07 6.73 23.36
C ASN A 2 5.87 6.08 22.69
N ILE A 3 4.66 6.48 23.09
CA ILE A 3 3.42 6.11 22.41
C ILE A 3 2.87 7.38 21.75
N ILE A 4 2.57 7.28 20.46
CA ILE A 4 2.07 8.37 19.65
C ILE A 4 0.65 8.02 19.23
N ASP A 5 -0.32 8.85 19.62
CA ASP A 5 -1.69 8.77 19.13
C ASP A 5 -1.82 9.62 17.87
N LEU A 6 -2.15 8.99 16.76
CA LEU A 6 -2.31 9.68 15.49
C LEU A 6 -3.67 10.38 15.40
N ARG A 7 -3.66 11.61 14.89
CA ARG A 7 -4.86 12.43 14.65
C ARG A 7 -5.19 12.63 13.18
N ASP A 8 -4.30 12.22 12.28
CA ASP A 8 -4.52 12.08 10.83
C ASP A 8 -3.80 10.83 10.33
N ASP A 9 -4.12 10.46 9.09
CA ASP A 9 -3.49 9.36 8.38
C ASP A 9 -2.08 9.76 7.93
N LEU A 10 -1.15 8.81 8.02
CA LEU A 10 0.26 9.01 7.68
C LEU A 10 0.76 7.84 6.81
N VAL A 11 1.70 8.13 5.92
CA VAL A 11 2.45 7.11 5.18
C VAL A 11 3.88 7.13 5.69
N VAL A 12 4.36 6.01 6.21
CA VAL A 12 5.72 5.86 6.70
C VAL A 12 6.69 5.84 5.51
N GLU A 13 7.65 6.76 5.46
CA GLU A 13 8.65 6.84 4.39
C GLU A 13 9.93 6.07 4.76
N SER A 14 10.31 6.07 6.03
CA SER A 14 11.51 5.37 6.51
C SER A 14 11.32 4.91 7.95
N VAL A 15 11.99 3.84 8.38
CA VAL A 15 12.01 3.37 9.78
C VAL A 15 13.43 2.99 10.15
N GLN A 16 13.88 3.46 11.32
CA GLN A 16 15.13 3.06 11.94
C GLN A 16 14.84 2.52 13.35
N GLY A 17 15.36 1.34 13.67
CA GLY A 17 15.10 0.68 14.95
C GLY A 17 13.72 0.02 15.01
N SER A 18 13.17 -0.11 16.23
CA SER A 18 11.94 -0.89 16.47
C SER A 18 10.73 0.02 16.69
N VAL A 19 9.90 0.14 15.65
CA VAL A 19 8.66 0.91 15.63
C VAL A 19 7.48 -0.02 15.35
N TYR A 20 6.41 0.08 16.13
CA TYR A 20 5.24 -0.79 16.03
C TYR A 20 3.95 0.00 16.00
N THR A 21 2.90 -0.59 15.45
CA THR A 21 1.49 -0.20 15.68
C THR A 21 0.74 -1.36 16.34
N ILE A 22 -0.51 -1.13 16.73
CA ILE A 22 -1.41 -2.17 17.23
C ILE A 22 -2.52 -2.38 16.20
N ASP A 23 -2.68 -3.61 15.70
CA ASP A 23 -3.75 -3.94 14.76
C ASP A 23 -5.14 -3.97 15.45
N ASN A 24 -6.19 -4.10 14.64
CA ASN A 24 -7.58 -4.19 15.12
C ASN A 24 -7.89 -5.44 15.97
N LYS A 25 -6.95 -6.38 16.08
CA LYS A 25 -7.03 -7.58 16.93
C LYS A 25 -6.19 -7.45 18.20
N GLY A 26 -5.54 -6.30 18.41
CA GLY A 26 -4.70 -6.03 19.58
C GLY A 26 -3.26 -6.56 19.48
N ASN A 27 -2.82 -7.02 18.31
CA ASN A 27 -1.45 -7.51 18.11
C ASN A 27 -0.49 -6.38 17.78
N LEU A 28 0.75 -6.50 18.25
CA LEU A 28 1.84 -5.62 17.82
C LEU A 28 2.25 -5.96 16.38
N VAL A 29 2.24 -4.96 15.52
CA VAL A 29 2.67 -5.06 14.12
C VAL A 29 3.85 -4.14 13.91
N GLN A 30 4.96 -4.67 13.41
CA GLN A 30 6.15 -3.87 13.11
C GLN A 30 5.91 -3.00 11.86
N LEU A 31 6.34 -1.75 11.93
CA LEU A 31 6.25 -0.81 10.82
C LEU A 31 7.52 -0.83 9.96
N TYR A 32 7.32 -0.56 8.67
CA TYR A 32 8.34 -0.44 7.63
C TYR A 32 8.01 0.73 6.71
N ALA A 33 8.96 1.15 5.86
CA ALA A 33 8.69 2.09 4.78
C ALA A 33 7.52 1.59 3.91
N GLY A 34 6.61 2.49 3.55
CA GLY A 34 5.35 2.20 2.88
C GLY A 34 4.19 1.79 3.80
N SER A 35 4.40 1.68 5.12
CA SER A 35 3.30 1.35 6.03
C SER A 35 2.30 2.51 6.10
N HIS A 36 1.02 2.18 5.97
CA HIS A 36 -0.07 3.12 6.14
C HIS A 36 -0.58 3.08 7.58
N LEU A 37 -0.62 4.24 8.22
CA LEU A 37 -1.15 4.42 9.57
C LEU A 37 -2.38 5.29 9.49
N ASN A 38 -3.45 4.87 10.14
CA ASN A 38 -4.71 5.61 10.15
C ASN A 38 -4.82 6.49 11.38
N LYS A 39 -5.64 7.54 11.26
CA LYS A 39 -6.11 8.33 12.38
C LYS A 39 -6.68 7.45 13.48
N GLY A 40 -6.18 7.63 14.70
CA GLY A 40 -6.54 6.84 15.87
C GLY A 40 -5.62 5.66 16.15
N ASP A 41 -4.74 5.27 15.21
CA ASP A 41 -3.72 4.26 15.46
C ASP A 41 -2.73 4.75 16.52
N LYS A 42 -2.16 3.78 17.24
CA LYS A 42 -1.14 4.02 18.27
C LYS A 42 0.20 3.51 17.78
N VAL A 43 1.17 4.41 17.64
CA VAL A 43 2.53 4.05 17.26
C VAL A 43 3.41 3.96 18.50
N ILE A 44 4.12 2.86 18.65
CA ILE A 44 5.03 2.57 19.75
C ILE A 44 6.46 2.67 19.23
N LEU A 45 7.20 3.66 19.71
CA LEU A 45 8.61 3.88 19.36
C LEU A 45 9.46 3.39 20.52
N GLN A 46 10.23 2.33 20.29
CA GLN A 46 11.22 1.86 21.26
C GLN A 46 12.37 2.86 21.40
N ASN A 47 13.20 2.67 22.43
CA ASN A 47 14.40 3.49 22.59
C ASN A 47 15.31 3.32 21.37
N ASP A 48 15.95 4.40 20.94
CA ASP A 48 16.82 4.43 19.75
C ASP A 48 16.10 4.12 18.42
N ALA A 49 14.79 4.33 18.38
CA ALA A 49 13.98 4.16 17.17
C ALA A 49 13.46 5.49 16.64
N SER A 50 13.42 5.61 15.31
CA SER A 50 12.83 6.73 14.61
C SER A 50 12.09 6.27 13.35
N PHE A 51 11.18 7.10 12.85
CA PHE A 51 10.59 6.91 11.54
C PHE A 51 10.27 8.26 10.90
N ASP A 52 10.35 8.31 9.57
CA ASP A 52 9.86 9.44 8.78
C ASP A 52 8.48 9.11 8.24
N ALA A 53 7.59 10.10 8.17
CA ALA A 53 6.30 9.94 7.53
C ALA A 53 5.87 11.18 6.77
N LEU A 54 5.13 10.96 5.67
CA LEU A 54 4.54 12.02 4.88
C LEU A 54 3.23 12.49 5.53
N VAL A 55 3.19 13.77 5.89
CA VAL A 55 2.03 14.44 6.46
C VAL A 55 1.70 15.66 5.62
N HIS A 56 0.55 15.67 4.95
CA HIS A 56 0.17 16.76 4.02
C HIS A 56 1.28 17.15 3.03
N ASN A 57 1.97 16.14 2.46
CA ASN A 57 3.05 16.31 1.50
C ASN A 57 4.34 16.96 2.08
N GLN A 58 4.54 16.88 3.39
CA GLN A 58 5.79 17.22 4.08
C GLN A 58 6.28 16.02 4.87
N THR A 59 7.57 15.70 4.72
CA THR A 59 8.22 14.66 5.53
C THR A 59 8.41 15.16 6.95
N VAL A 60 7.90 14.41 7.92
CA VAL A 60 8.05 14.66 9.36
C VAL A 60 8.79 13.49 9.99
N THR A 61 9.88 13.78 10.70
CA THR A 61 10.68 12.79 11.42
C THR A 61 10.21 12.68 12.86
N PHE A 62 9.97 11.45 13.31
CA PHE A 62 9.64 11.09 14.68
C PHE A 62 10.80 10.29 15.26
N ASP A 63 11.50 10.84 16.25
CA ASP A 63 12.71 10.22 16.81
C ASP A 63 12.56 9.93 18.32
N ASN A 64 13.11 8.82 18.78
CA ASN A 64 13.24 8.44 20.19
C ASN A 64 14.68 7.97 20.48
N SER A 65 15.67 8.65 19.89
CA SER A 65 17.11 8.43 20.09
C SER A 65 17.56 8.66 21.54
N ALA A 66 18.59 7.92 21.96
CA ALA A 66 19.12 7.92 23.33
C ALA A 66 19.65 9.27 23.83
N ASP A 67 19.81 10.28 22.96
CA ASP A 67 20.50 11.52 23.35
C ASP A 67 19.77 12.86 23.20
N ASN A 68 18.75 13.13 22.37
CA ASN A 68 18.32 14.56 22.22
C ASN A 68 16.96 14.82 21.53
N MET A 69 15.85 14.32 22.06
CA MET A 69 14.58 15.03 21.85
C MET A 69 13.76 15.04 23.14
N THR A 70 13.56 16.23 23.69
CA THR A 70 12.69 16.35 24.86
C THR A 70 11.24 16.09 24.45
N VAL A 71 10.39 15.70 25.41
CA VAL A 71 8.94 15.59 25.19
C VAL A 71 8.38 16.89 24.60
N GLU A 72 8.97 18.02 24.94
CA GLU A 72 8.58 19.34 24.45
C GLU A 72 8.99 19.58 22.99
N ASP A 73 10.18 19.13 22.59
CA ASP A 73 10.63 19.23 21.20
C ASP A 73 9.78 18.35 20.27
N LEU A 74 9.44 17.14 20.72
CA LEU A 74 8.52 16.25 20.00
C LEU A 74 7.11 16.85 19.93
N LYS A 75 6.60 17.44 21.03
CA LYS A 75 5.32 18.18 21.02
C LYS A 75 5.34 19.39 20.10
N ASN A 76 6.46 20.09 19.99
CA ASN A 76 6.58 21.29 19.15
C ASN A 76 6.65 20.94 17.67
N LEU A 77 7.29 19.82 17.29
CA LEU A 77 7.20 19.26 15.94
C LEU A 77 5.75 18.88 15.58
N LEU A 78 4.99 18.37 16.54
CA LEU A 78 3.60 17.95 16.37
C LEU A 78 2.58 19.10 16.41
N ASN A 79 2.86 20.15 17.18
CA ASN A 79 2.01 21.34 17.29
C ASN A 79 2.15 22.30 16.09
N GLN A 80 3.13 22.08 15.20
CA GLN A 80 3.17 22.72 13.88
C GLN A 80 2.08 22.11 12.99
N GLN A 81 0.81 22.35 13.31
CA GLN A 81 -0.38 21.99 12.54
C GLN A 81 -0.34 20.58 11.87
N TYR A 82 0.27 19.59 12.52
CA TYR A 82 0.36 18.21 12.05
C TYR A 82 0.16 17.21 13.20
N ALA A 83 -1.12 16.93 13.46
CA ALA A 83 -1.74 15.61 13.64
C ALA A 83 -1.20 14.48 14.56
N ALA A 84 -0.42 14.70 15.61
CA ALA A 84 -0.23 13.64 16.62
C ALA A 84 -0.17 14.13 18.08
N THR A 85 -0.51 13.28 19.04
CA THR A 85 -0.40 13.55 20.49
C THR A 85 0.41 12.46 21.17
N VAL A 86 1.41 12.85 21.98
CA VAL A 86 2.33 11.91 22.63
C VAL A 86 1.87 11.57 24.04
N HIS A 87 1.83 10.27 24.34
CA HIS A 87 1.68 9.72 25.68
C HIS A 87 2.94 8.93 26.06
N GLN A 88 3.57 9.25 27.19
CA GLN A 88 4.71 8.47 27.71
C GLN A 88 4.22 7.48 28.77
N ASN A 89 4.37 6.18 28.49
CA ASN A 89 4.15 5.11 29.46
C ASN A 89 5.47 4.40 29.76
N TYR A 90 5.86 4.36 31.04
CA TYR A 90 7.01 3.59 31.52
C TYR A 90 6.61 2.12 31.72
N ILE A 91 7.17 1.20 30.93
CA ILE A 91 7.06 -0.24 31.19
C ILE A 91 8.35 -0.70 31.90
N ASN A 92 8.25 -1.04 33.17
CA ASN A 92 9.36 -1.58 33.95
C ASN A 92 9.46 -3.09 33.68
N GLN A 93 10.56 -3.55 33.06
CA GLN A 93 10.80 -4.96 32.77
C GLN A 93 11.22 -5.71 34.04
N SER A 94 10.30 -6.42 34.68
CA SER A 94 10.65 -7.62 35.46
C SER A 94 9.41 -8.43 35.86
N GLN A 95 9.33 -9.62 35.26
CA GLN A 95 8.58 -10.85 35.61
C GLN A 95 7.40 -11.28 34.71
N PRO A 96 7.26 -12.61 34.49
CA PRO A 96 6.40 -13.20 33.49
C PRO A 96 5.03 -13.58 34.05
N ASP A 97 4.06 -13.63 33.13
CA ASP A 97 2.70 -14.14 33.24
C ASP A 97 1.64 -13.23 33.88
N ASP A 98 0.51 -13.23 33.16
CA ASP A 98 -0.82 -12.70 33.43
C ASP A 98 -1.17 -11.21 33.17
N ASP A 99 -1.96 -11.10 32.09
CA ASP A 99 -3.10 -10.20 31.89
C ASP A 99 -2.85 -8.82 31.25
N LEU A 100 -2.73 -8.85 29.92
CA LEU A 100 -2.72 -7.69 29.02
C LEU A 100 -4.09 -6.97 28.92
N ALA A 101 -5.02 -7.18 29.86
CA ALA A 101 -6.40 -6.68 29.79
C ALA A 101 -6.86 -5.81 30.97
N SER A 102 -6.00 -5.49 31.94
CA SER A 102 -6.44 -4.83 33.19
C SER A 102 -5.70 -3.51 33.47
N SER A 103 -5.73 -2.56 32.53
CA SER A 103 -5.50 -1.13 32.88
C SER A 103 -6.30 -0.12 32.06
N LEU A 104 -7.22 -0.56 31.19
CA LEU A 104 -8.31 0.27 30.72
C LEU A 104 -9.37 0.35 31.82
N LEU A 105 -9.11 1.12 32.87
CA LEU A 105 -10.11 1.84 33.68
C LEU A 105 -9.36 2.50 34.84
N VAL A 106 -9.28 3.83 34.82
CA VAL A 106 -9.55 4.75 35.95
C VAL A 106 -8.96 6.13 35.64
N LYS A 107 -9.87 7.11 35.54
CA LYS A 107 -9.75 8.57 35.71
C LYS A 107 -9.04 9.37 34.61
N GLN A 108 -9.84 9.78 33.62
CA GLN A 108 -9.78 11.16 33.14
C GLN A 108 -10.12 12.11 34.30
N SER A 109 -9.12 12.68 34.96
CA SER A 109 -9.32 13.93 35.71
C SER A 109 -9.14 15.09 34.74
N HIS A 110 -10.26 15.51 34.14
CA HIS A 110 -10.37 16.86 33.58
C HIS A 110 -10.28 17.85 34.74
N SER A 111 -9.12 18.51 34.89
CA SER A 111 -9.01 19.71 35.72
C SER A 111 -9.58 20.89 34.93
N VAL A 112 -10.91 21.01 34.97
CA VAL A 112 -11.55 22.28 34.65
C VAL A 112 -11.67 23.04 35.96
N ASP A 113 -10.77 23.99 36.16
CA ASP A 113 -10.83 24.93 37.27
C ASP A 113 -11.99 25.92 37.00
N HIS A 114 -13.22 25.47 37.24
CA HIS A 114 -14.37 26.35 37.37
C HIS A 114 -14.39 26.87 38.81
N GLN A 115 -13.82 28.05 39.01
CA GLN A 115 -14.05 28.86 40.22
C GLN A 115 -15.54 29.22 40.31
N ILE A 116 -16.36 28.35 40.89
CA ILE A 116 -17.72 28.70 41.29
C ILE A 116 -17.59 29.47 42.61
N SER A 117 -17.65 30.79 42.54
CA SER A 117 -17.82 31.65 43.72
C SER A 117 -19.21 31.47 44.32
N ASN A 118 -19.47 30.38 45.04
CA ASN A 118 -20.69 30.18 45.84
C ASN A 118 -20.38 29.35 47.09
N ASN A 119 -19.84 30.00 48.13
CA ASN A 119 -19.54 29.37 49.42
C ASN A 119 -20.80 29.19 50.28
N VAL A 120 -21.65 28.22 49.95
CA VAL A 120 -22.57 27.62 50.93
C VAL A 120 -21.95 26.31 51.40
N THR A 121 -21.51 26.26 52.66
CA THR A 121 -20.87 25.06 53.22
C THR A 121 -21.90 23.98 53.52
N LEU A 122 -21.49 22.71 53.51
CA LEU A 122 -22.34 21.56 53.89
C LEU A 122 -22.97 21.74 55.29
N ASP A 123 -22.23 22.32 56.23
CA ASP A 123 -22.73 22.65 57.59
C ASP A 123 -23.89 23.66 57.59
N THR A 124 -23.96 24.52 56.57
CA THR A 124 -25.05 25.49 56.42
C THR A 124 -26.30 24.80 55.89
N ILE A 125 -26.13 23.91 54.90
CA ILE A 125 -27.23 23.11 54.33
C ILE A 125 -27.82 22.18 55.40
N HIS A 126 -26.97 21.52 56.20
CA HIS A 126 -27.43 20.59 57.23
C HIS A 126 -28.32 21.28 58.26
N ARG A 127 -27.92 22.48 58.72
CA ARG A 127 -28.70 23.27 59.68
C ARG A 127 -30.03 23.77 59.11
N MET A 128 -30.06 24.15 57.84
CA MET A 128 -31.31 24.54 57.17
C MET A 128 -32.30 23.38 57.13
N ILE A 129 -31.83 22.15 56.89
CA ILE A 129 -32.67 20.96 56.92
C ILE A 129 -33.20 20.70 58.33
N GLU A 130 -32.33 20.77 59.35
CA GLU A 130 -32.73 20.57 60.75
C GLU A 130 -33.76 21.61 61.23
N ASP A 131 -33.64 22.85 60.77
CA ASP A 131 -34.56 23.96 61.10
C ASP A 131 -35.83 23.99 60.22
N GLY A 132 -36.00 23.01 59.31
CA GLY A 132 -37.16 22.91 58.42
C GLY A 132 -37.21 24.00 57.33
N GLN A 133 -36.08 24.62 57.01
CA GLN A 133 -35.94 25.57 55.91
C GLN A 133 -35.58 24.86 54.60
N ASP A 134 -36.00 25.46 53.48
CA ASP A 134 -35.68 24.94 52.14
C ASP A 134 -34.24 25.34 51.74
N PRO A 135 -33.30 24.39 51.64
CA PRO A 135 -31.90 24.70 51.33
C PRO A 135 -31.70 25.16 49.88
N THR A 136 -32.68 24.92 49.00
CA THR A 136 -32.59 25.31 47.58
C THR A 136 -32.66 26.83 47.37
N LEU A 137 -33.17 27.57 48.37
CA LEU A 137 -33.20 29.02 48.38
C LEU A 137 -31.86 29.66 48.75
N ALA A 138 -30.90 28.89 49.28
CA ALA A 138 -29.57 29.38 49.64
C ALA A 138 -28.64 29.53 48.41
N GLN A 139 -29.03 28.98 47.26
CA GLN A 139 -28.30 29.14 46.00
C GLN A 139 -29.01 30.17 45.10
N PRO A 140 -28.26 31.07 44.44
CA PRO A 140 -28.86 31.94 43.43
C PRO A 140 -29.43 31.10 42.29
N LYS A 141 -30.64 31.45 41.81
CA LYS A 141 -31.26 30.77 40.66
C LYS A 141 -30.32 30.84 39.44
N PRO A 142 -30.14 29.74 38.68
CA PRO A 142 -29.42 29.80 37.41
C PRO A 142 -30.09 30.82 36.49
N ALA A 143 -29.31 31.76 35.94
CA ALA A 143 -29.80 32.67 34.92
C ALA A 143 -30.06 31.88 33.62
N ALA A 144 -31.32 31.57 33.32
CA ALA A 144 -31.70 31.05 32.02
C ALA A 144 -31.94 32.23 31.06
N GLY A 145 -31.18 32.29 29.96
CA GLY A 145 -31.43 33.22 28.86
C GLY A 145 -30.33 34.24 28.56
N ASN A 146 -29.07 33.82 28.39
CA ASN A 146 -28.11 34.62 27.63
C ASN A 146 -27.67 33.84 26.38
N GLU A 147 -28.16 34.31 25.24
CA GLU A 147 -27.77 33.89 23.89
C GLU A 147 -26.29 34.22 23.69
N LEU A 148 -25.40 33.23 23.84
CA LEU A 148 -24.08 33.17 23.19
C LEU A 148 -23.41 31.85 23.58
N SER A 149 -23.18 31.02 22.56
CA SER A 149 -22.28 29.86 22.50
C SER A 149 -22.91 28.47 22.58
N SER A 150 -22.28 27.62 21.78
CA SER A 150 -22.72 26.40 21.14
C SER A 150 -22.91 25.20 22.06
N SER A 151 -23.82 24.32 21.64
CA SER A 151 -24.05 22.96 22.11
C SER A 151 -22.77 22.23 22.53
N ALA A 152 -22.68 21.90 23.83
CA ALA A 152 -21.71 20.97 24.37
C ALA A 152 -22.03 19.54 23.86
N PRO A 153 -21.07 18.81 23.26
CA PRO A 153 -21.24 17.40 22.94
C PRO A 153 -20.82 16.59 24.17
N GLY A 154 -21.77 16.26 25.02
CA GLY A 154 -21.52 15.40 26.16
C GLY A 154 -22.82 14.86 26.72
N SER A 155 -23.11 13.60 26.46
CA SER A 155 -24.16 12.86 27.16
C SER A 155 -23.72 12.62 28.60
N VAL A 156 -24.51 13.11 29.57
CA VAL A 156 -24.36 12.74 30.98
C VAL A 156 -24.99 11.37 31.19
N TYR A 157 -24.19 10.39 31.60
CA TYR A 157 -24.70 9.14 32.15
C TYR A 157 -24.96 9.33 33.65
N ILE A 158 -26.19 9.06 34.09
CA ILE A 158 -26.54 8.93 35.50
C ILE A 158 -26.56 7.43 35.81
N ASP A 159 -25.57 6.94 36.54
CA ASP A 159 -25.64 5.60 37.13
C ASP A 159 -26.62 5.63 38.31
N TYR A 160 -27.76 4.95 38.14
CA TYR A 160 -28.67 4.65 39.23
C TYR A 160 -28.15 3.41 39.96
N ASP A 161 -27.53 3.57 41.12
CA ASP A 161 -27.08 2.44 41.96
C ASP A 161 -28.10 2.03 43.02
N ASN A 162 -29.22 2.75 43.18
CA ASN A 162 -30.04 2.57 44.38
C ASN A 162 -31.45 2.07 44.07
N ASP A 163 -31.60 0.74 44.05
CA ASP A 163 -32.88 0.01 44.03
C ASP A 163 -33.71 0.17 45.31
N GLN A 164 -33.37 1.11 46.19
CA GLN A 164 -34.20 1.49 47.32
C GLN A 164 -34.31 3.01 47.42
N MET A 165 -35.28 3.59 46.72
CA MET A 165 -36.18 4.67 47.17
C MET A 165 -37.04 5.15 45.99
N LEU A 166 -38.06 4.37 45.63
CA LEU A 166 -39.23 4.93 44.95
C LEU A 166 -40.28 5.24 46.02
N ALA A 167 -40.40 6.51 46.37
CA ALA A 167 -41.65 7.00 46.95
C ALA A 167 -42.72 6.89 45.85
N GLU A 168 -43.74 6.07 46.10
CA GLU A 168 -44.84 5.82 45.18
C GLU A 168 -45.72 7.09 45.11
N ALA A 169 -45.48 7.93 44.10
CA ALA A 169 -46.41 9.00 43.74
C ALA A 169 -47.49 8.41 42.83
N GLY A 170 -48.68 8.16 43.40
CA GLY A 170 -49.84 7.59 42.72
C GLY A 170 -50.45 8.50 41.65
N HIS A 171 -49.79 8.60 40.49
CA HIS A 171 -50.39 9.11 39.27
C HIS A 171 -50.24 8.08 38.14
N ASP A 172 -51.39 7.72 37.56
CA ASP A 172 -51.58 6.85 36.41
C ASP A 172 -50.76 7.33 35.19
N THR A 173 -49.63 6.67 34.95
CA THR A 173 -48.96 6.66 33.66
C THR A 173 -48.91 5.23 33.16
N ALA A 174 -50.07 4.70 32.75
CA ALA A 174 -50.13 3.54 31.87
C ALA A 174 -49.38 3.82 30.56
N TYR A 175 -48.05 3.68 30.58
CA TYR A 175 -47.20 3.61 29.41
C TYR A 175 -47.55 2.31 28.68
N LYS A 176 -48.27 2.44 27.57
CA LYS A 176 -48.42 1.37 26.58
C LYS A 176 -47.23 1.49 25.63
N PRO A 177 -46.32 0.52 25.58
CA PRO A 177 -45.29 0.51 24.55
C PRO A 177 -46.00 0.27 23.21
N THR A 178 -46.16 1.33 22.42
CA THR A 178 -46.33 1.18 20.98
C THR A 178 -45.05 0.57 20.45
N ASP A 179 -45.23 -0.53 19.72
CA ASP A 179 -44.26 -1.29 18.94
C ASP A 179 -42.95 -0.54 18.69
N ASN A 180 -41.83 -1.16 19.03
CA ASN A 180 -40.48 -0.69 18.75
C ASN A 180 -40.27 -0.61 17.23
N GLN A 181 -40.84 0.40 16.58
CA GLN A 181 -40.19 0.99 15.44
C GLN A 181 -39.05 1.81 15.99
N GLU A 182 -37.86 1.24 15.94
CA GLU A 182 -36.62 1.99 15.88
C GLU A 182 -36.89 3.21 14.99
N ARG A 183 -37.00 4.40 15.59
CA ARG A 183 -36.69 5.60 14.85
C ARG A 183 -35.21 5.49 14.55
N LYS A 184 -34.89 4.86 13.42
CA LYS A 184 -33.72 5.24 12.65
C LYS A 184 -33.95 6.71 12.34
N ASP A 185 -33.35 7.58 13.15
CA ASP A 185 -33.10 8.95 12.75
C ASP A 185 -32.19 8.85 11.53
N TYR A 186 -32.84 8.71 10.37
CA TYR A 186 -32.22 8.71 9.05
C TYR A 186 -31.69 10.13 8.84
N ILE A 187 -30.47 10.36 9.32
CA ILE A 187 -29.61 11.40 8.77
C ILE A 187 -29.23 10.86 7.40
N GLY A 188 -29.99 11.26 6.37
CA GLY A 188 -29.67 11.01 4.97
C GLY A 188 -28.42 11.79 4.55
N GLY A 189 -27.29 11.48 5.19
CA GLY A 189 -25.97 11.79 4.68
C GLY A 189 -25.55 10.62 3.81
N ASP A 190 -25.28 10.90 2.54
CA ASP A 190 -24.62 9.97 1.65
C ASP A 190 -23.34 9.42 2.33
N GLU A 191 -23.33 8.14 2.71
CA GLU A 191 -22.17 7.47 3.31
C GLU A 191 -20.93 7.52 2.39
N SER A 192 -21.11 7.88 1.11
CA SER A 192 -20.02 8.18 0.17
C SER A 192 -19.14 9.36 0.61
N LEU A 193 -19.62 10.27 1.46
CA LEU A 193 -18.91 11.51 1.81
C LEU A 193 -17.76 11.34 2.82
N PHE A 194 -17.54 10.13 3.36
CA PHE A 194 -16.49 9.88 4.35
C PHE A 194 -15.61 8.64 4.06
N LEU A 195 -15.76 8.01 2.90
CA LEU A 195 -14.89 6.89 2.53
C LEU A 195 -13.57 7.41 1.94
N PRO A 196 -12.40 6.84 2.31
CA PRO A 196 -11.12 7.24 1.73
C PRO A 196 -11.16 7.08 0.20
N PRO A 197 -10.41 7.90 -0.55
CA PRO A 197 -10.36 7.75 -2.00
C PRO A 197 -9.80 6.38 -2.36
N LEU A 198 -10.40 5.74 -3.37
CA LEU A 198 -9.96 4.45 -3.89
C LEU A 198 -9.18 4.67 -5.19
N HIS A 199 -7.96 4.16 -5.26
CA HIS A 199 -7.04 4.30 -6.37
C HIS A 199 -6.56 2.93 -6.87
N ALA A 200 -6.29 2.83 -8.16
CA ALA A 200 -5.65 1.66 -8.76
C ALA A 200 -4.45 2.10 -9.60
N GLY A 201 -3.46 1.21 -9.68
CA GLY A 201 -2.38 1.29 -10.65
C GLY A 201 -2.11 -0.08 -11.26
N VAL A 202 -1.76 -0.11 -12.54
CA VAL A 202 -1.33 -1.29 -13.27
C VAL A 202 -0.20 -0.88 -14.21
N GLN A 203 0.74 -1.78 -14.43
CA GLN A 203 1.81 -1.61 -15.39
C GLN A 203 2.09 -2.94 -16.08
N ILE A 204 2.34 -2.90 -17.39
CA ILE A 204 2.93 -3.99 -18.17
C ILE A 204 4.44 -3.81 -18.14
N LEU A 205 5.18 -4.85 -17.74
CA LEU A 205 6.64 -4.82 -17.66
C LEU A 205 7.30 -5.37 -18.92
N SER A 206 6.85 -6.55 -19.39
CA SER A 206 7.42 -7.19 -20.57
C SER A 206 6.42 -8.05 -21.30
N ILE A 207 6.54 -8.08 -22.62
CA ILE A 207 5.94 -9.08 -23.51
C ILE A 207 7.08 -9.94 -24.05
N ALA A 208 7.01 -11.27 -23.99
CA ALA A 208 8.10 -12.15 -24.42
C ALA A 208 9.46 -11.87 -23.75
N GLU A 209 9.47 -11.37 -22.51
CA GLU A 209 10.68 -10.98 -21.74
C GLU A 209 11.42 -9.74 -22.28
N ASP A 210 11.51 -9.55 -23.60
CA ASP A 210 12.30 -8.47 -24.23
C ASP A 210 11.48 -7.51 -25.12
N ASN A 211 10.17 -7.71 -25.23
CA ASN A 211 9.21 -6.98 -26.08
C ASN A 211 9.42 -7.20 -27.59
N VAL A 212 10.10 -8.27 -27.98
CA VAL A 212 10.29 -8.68 -29.37
C VAL A 212 9.74 -10.09 -29.55
N ILE A 213 8.74 -10.26 -30.41
CA ILE A 213 8.25 -11.60 -30.76
C ILE A 213 9.16 -12.20 -31.82
N ASN A 214 9.94 -13.22 -31.44
CA ASN A 214 10.76 -13.98 -32.37
C ASN A 214 9.99 -15.15 -33.03
N GLU A 215 10.63 -15.83 -33.98
CA GLU A 215 10.04 -16.96 -34.73
C GLU A 215 9.58 -18.11 -33.82
N SER A 216 10.31 -18.39 -32.73
CA SER A 216 9.94 -19.46 -31.80
C SER A 216 8.71 -19.06 -30.97
N GLU A 217 8.67 -17.82 -30.49
CA GLU A 217 7.56 -17.26 -29.73
C GLU A 217 6.30 -17.10 -30.57
N ALA A 218 6.43 -16.71 -31.84
CA ALA A 218 5.32 -16.59 -32.79
C ALA A 218 4.50 -17.89 -32.90
N HIS A 219 5.12 -19.04 -32.66
CA HIS A 219 4.51 -20.37 -32.74
C HIS A 219 4.21 -21.01 -31.38
N SER A 220 4.42 -20.28 -30.29
CA SER A 220 4.31 -20.77 -28.91
C SER A 220 3.42 -19.86 -28.06
N LYS A 221 3.23 -20.23 -26.80
CA LYS A 221 2.63 -19.37 -25.79
C LYS A 221 3.65 -18.32 -25.34
N VAL A 222 3.27 -17.05 -25.37
CA VAL A 222 4.10 -15.90 -24.99
C VAL A 222 3.66 -15.39 -23.62
N SER A 223 4.62 -15.11 -22.74
CA SER A 223 4.36 -14.54 -21.43
C SER A 223 4.19 -13.03 -21.51
N ILE A 224 3.20 -12.50 -20.77
CA ILE A 224 3.02 -11.07 -20.52
C ILE A 224 3.03 -10.87 -19.02
N THR A 225 3.91 -10.01 -18.53
CA THR A 225 4.13 -9.77 -17.11
C THR A 225 3.86 -8.31 -16.76
N GLY A 226 3.51 -8.08 -15.51
CA GLY A 226 3.29 -6.73 -15.02
C GLY A 226 3.14 -6.65 -13.50
N THR A 227 2.98 -5.43 -13.02
CA THR A 227 2.76 -5.11 -11.60
C THR A 227 1.49 -4.32 -11.42
N VAL A 228 1.01 -4.27 -10.18
CA VAL A 228 -0.10 -3.42 -9.77
C VAL A 228 0.27 -2.67 -8.49
N SER A 229 -0.41 -1.56 -8.24
CA SER A 229 -0.12 -0.67 -7.10
C SER A 229 -1.40 -0.01 -6.55
N GLN A 230 -1.23 0.84 -5.54
CA GLN A 230 -2.33 1.52 -4.83
C GLN A 230 -3.23 0.52 -4.08
N ASP A 231 -4.56 0.65 -4.20
CA ASP A 231 -5.52 -0.17 -3.46
C ASP A 231 -5.83 -1.51 -4.15
N VAL A 232 -5.06 -1.90 -5.18
CA VAL A 232 -5.17 -3.22 -5.82
C VAL A 232 -4.67 -4.30 -4.86
N LYS A 233 -5.33 -5.45 -4.86
CA LYS A 233 -5.11 -6.53 -3.88
C LYS A 233 -4.88 -7.86 -4.58
N VAL A 234 -4.25 -8.79 -3.86
CA VAL A 234 -4.18 -10.19 -4.29
C VAL A 234 -5.58 -10.71 -4.56
N GLY A 235 -5.76 -11.35 -5.72
CA GLY A 235 -7.06 -11.85 -6.17
C GLY A 235 -7.81 -10.91 -7.11
N ASP A 236 -7.43 -9.63 -7.22
CA ASP A 236 -7.96 -8.75 -8.25
C ASP A 236 -7.59 -9.28 -9.65
N ILE A 237 -8.42 -8.93 -10.63
CA ILE A 237 -8.28 -9.41 -12.01
C ILE A 237 -7.76 -8.28 -12.90
N VAL A 238 -6.70 -8.59 -13.63
CA VAL A 238 -6.18 -7.78 -14.72
C VAL A 238 -6.73 -8.34 -16.03
N GLU A 239 -7.53 -7.56 -16.74
CA GLU A 239 -8.04 -7.90 -18.07
C GLU A 239 -7.06 -7.37 -19.13
N LEU A 240 -6.74 -8.21 -20.12
CA LEU A 240 -5.86 -7.83 -21.22
C LEU A 240 -6.61 -7.76 -22.53
N SER A 241 -6.27 -6.76 -23.33
CA SER A 241 -6.71 -6.64 -24.71
C SER A 241 -5.55 -6.35 -25.64
N LEU A 242 -5.66 -6.82 -26.88
CA LEU A 242 -4.75 -6.53 -27.98
C LEU A 242 -5.55 -5.77 -29.04
N ASP A 243 -5.10 -4.58 -29.41
CA ASP A 243 -5.84 -3.71 -30.33
C ASP A 243 -7.31 -3.51 -29.92
N LYS A 244 -7.54 -3.40 -28.60
CA LYS A 244 -8.87 -3.28 -27.98
C LYS A 244 -9.76 -4.54 -28.07
N GLN A 245 -9.23 -5.68 -28.49
CA GLN A 245 -9.91 -6.97 -28.43
C GLN A 245 -9.42 -7.80 -27.25
N PRO A 246 -10.29 -8.40 -26.43
CA PRO A 246 -9.87 -9.16 -25.26
C PRO A 246 -9.05 -10.39 -25.65
N ILE A 247 -7.89 -10.57 -25.01
CA ILE A 247 -6.98 -11.70 -25.25
C ILE A 247 -6.82 -12.61 -24.04
N GLY A 248 -7.26 -12.17 -22.86
CA GLY A 248 -7.18 -12.97 -21.64
C GLY A 248 -7.28 -12.13 -20.38
N HIS A 249 -6.95 -12.76 -19.26
CA HIS A 249 -6.84 -12.10 -17.96
C HIS A 249 -5.71 -12.73 -17.14
N ALA A 250 -5.33 -12.04 -16.07
CA ALA A 250 -4.43 -12.53 -15.04
C ALA A 250 -5.04 -12.25 -13.66
N THR A 251 -4.69 -13.08 -12.68
CA THR A 251 -4.98 -12.80 -11.27
C THR A 251 -3.76 -12.18 -10.61
N VAL A 252 -3.97 -11.13 -9.82
CA VAL A 252 -2.91 -10.49 -9.03
C VAL A 252 -2.46 -11.43 -7.93
N THR A 253 -1.15 -11.58 -7.78
CA THR A 253 -0.49 -12.42 -6.77
C THR A 253 0.60 -11.64 -6.04
N LEU A 254 0.98 -12.07 -4.84
CA LEU A 254 2.09 -11.49 -4.09
C LEU A 254 3.32 -12.37 -4.26
N VAL A 255 4.39 -11.82 -4.85
CA VAL A 255 5.67 -12.50 -5.05
C VAL A 255 6.76 -11.59 -4.50
N ASP A 256 7.58 -12.12 -3.59
CA ASP A 256 8.70 -11.39 -2.97
C ASP A 256 8.35 -10.01 -2.38
N GLY A 257 7.10 -9.84 -1.92
CA GLY A 257 6.60 -8.60 -1.33
C GLY A 257 6.00 -7.61 -2.34
N GLU A 258 5.96 -7.95 -3.62
CA GLU A 258 5.40 -7.13 -4.70
C GLU A 258 4.13 -7.76 -5.29
N LEU A 259 3.16 -6.92 -5.65
CA LEU A 259 1.95 -7.37 -6.33
C LEU A 259 2.20 -7.47 -7.84
N VAL A 260 2.24 -8.70 -8.32
CA VAL A 260 2.56 -9.03 -9.71
C VAL A 260 1.40 -9.77 -10.36
N TRP A 261 1.35 -9.69 -11.68
CA TRP A 261 0.45 -10.50 -12.49
C TRP A 261 1.19 -11.03 -13.71
N THR A 262 0.77 -12.20 -14.18
CA THR A 262 1.33 -12.84 -15.36
C THR A 262 0.22 -13.57 -16.09
N THR A 263 0.20 -13.45 -17.41
CA THR A 263 -0.65 -14.24 -18.28
C THR A 263 0.14 -14.79 -19.44
N SER A 264 -0.46 -15.72 -20.19
CA SER A 264 0.14 -16.21 -21.41
C SER A 264 -0.87 -16.30 -22.55
N VAL A 265 -0.49 -15.73 -23.69
CA VAL A 265 -1.30 -15.63 -24.91
C VAL A 265 -0.63 -16.38 -26.05
N ASP A 266 -1.38 -16.77 -27.08
CA ASP A 266 -0.76 -17.39 -28.26
C ASP A 266 0.07 -16.36 -29.02
N GLY A 267 1.33 -16.68 -29.34
CA GLY A 267 2.21 -15.79 -30.11
C GLY A 267 1.63 -15.46 -31.48
N SER A 268 0.89 -16.39 -32.08
CA SER A 268 0.15 -16.13 -33.32
C SER A 268 -0.89 -15.01 -33.18
N THR A 269 -1.46 -14.81 -31.98
CA THR A 269 -2.38 -13.69 -31.74
C THR A 269 -1.62 -12.36 -31.76
N LEU A 270 -0.41 -12.33 -31.20
CA LEU A 270 0.46 -11.14 -31.18
C LEU A 270 0.99 -10.81 -32.58
N VAL A 271 1.44 -11.80 -33.36
CA VAL A 271 1.97 -11.57 -34.72
C VAL A 271 0.90 -11.08 -35.70
N ASN A 272 -0.36 -11.46 -35.47
CA ASN A 272 -1.49 -11.05 -36.32
C ASN A 272 -2.19 -9.78 -35.83
N ALA A 273 -1.60 -9.06 -34.87
CA ALA A 273 -2.12 -7.76 -34.45
C ALA A 273 -1.95 -6.72 -35.55
N ASN A 274 -2.76 -5.67 -35.48
CA ASN A 274 -2.72 -4.53 -36.40
C ASN A 274 -1.92 -3.36 -35.81
N LEU A 275 -1.98 -3.13 -34.50
CA LEU A 275 -1.29 -2.00 -33.85
C LEU A 275 -0.16 -2.43 -32.92
N ASP A 276 0.02 -3.73 -32.70
CA ASP A 276 1.01 -4.31 -31.79
C ASP A 276 0.96 -3.67 -30.38
N LEU A 277 -0.27 -3.43 -29.91
CA LEU A 277 -0.55 -2.71 -28.67
C LEU A 277 -1.36 -3.57 -27.70
N VAL A 278 -0.73 -3.95 -26.58
CA VAL A 278 -1.40 -4.62 -25.46
C VAL A 278 -1.86 -3.56 -24.46
N THR A 279 -3.12 -3.65 -24.05
CA THR A 279 -3.70 -2.84 -22.98
C THR A 279 -4.05 -3.75 -21.81
N ALA A 280 -3.57 -3.43 -20.61
CA ALA A 280 -3.94 -4.09 -19.36
C ALA A 280 -4.86 -3.17 -18.54
N THR A 281 -5.96 -3.70 -18.03
CA THR A 281 -6.88 -2.97 -17.13
C THR A 281 -7.11 -3.77 -15.86
N VAL A 282 -6.83 -3.17 -14.71
CA VAL A 282 -7.14 -3.77 -13.40
C VAL A 282 -8.36 -3.08 -12.80
N THR A 283 -9.20 -3.84 -12.10
CA THR A 283 -10.32 -3.29 -11.32
C THR A 283 -10.24 -3.80 -9.88
N THR A 284 -10.15 -2.88 -8.92
CA THR A 284 -10.13 -3.20 -7.48
C THR A 284 -11.44 -2.76 -6.81
N HIS A 285 -11.77 -3.43 -5.71
CA HIS A 285 -12.96 -3.20 -4.91
C HIS A 285 -12.58 -2.93 -3.45
N ASP A 286 -13.28 -1.99 -2.80
CA ASP A 286 -13.20 -1.82 -1.35
C ASP A 286 -14.24 -2.66 -0.60
N SER A 287 -14.20 -2.63 0.73
CA SER A 287 -15.13 -3.38 1.59
C SER A 287 -16.58 -2.89 1.50
N HIS A 288 -16.82 -1.73 0.88
CA HIS A 288 -18.13 -1.12 0.68
C HIS A 288 -18.64 -1.34 -0.75
N GLY A 289 -17.91 -2.10 -1.57
CA GLY A 289 -18.27 -2.42 -2.95
C GLY A 289 -18.04 -1.28 -3.94
N ARG A 290 -17.31 -0.21 -3.56
CA ARG A 290 -16.85 0.80 -4.53
C ARG A 290 -15.76 0.19 -5.41
N THR A 291 -15.76 0.55 -6.69
CA THR A 291 -14.81 0.04 -7.68
C THR A 291 -14.02 1.17 -8.31
N VAL A 292 -12.75 0.93 -8.58
CA VAL A 292 -11.94 1.79 -9.43
C VAL A 292 -11.10 0.94 -10.35
N SER A 293 -10.82 1.46 -11.54
CA SER A 293 -9.99 0.80 -12.54
C SER A 293 -8.80 1.66 -12.92
N ALA A 294 -7.71 1.01 -13.30
CA ALA A 294 -6.55 1.63 -13.92
C ALA A 294 -6.17 0.88 -15.19
N THR A 295 -5.57 1.59 -16.14
CA THR A 295 -5.21 1.05 -17.46
C THR A 295 -3.79 1.42 -17.80
N ASP A 296 -3.07 0.49 -18.42
CA ASP A 296 -1.74 0.69 -18.98
C ASP A 296 -1.65 0.11 -20.40
N ASP A 297 -0.89 0.78 -21.26
CA ASP A 297 -0.76 0.50 -22.69
C ASP A 297 0.71 0.24 -23.03
N HIS A 298 1.01 -0.88 -23.67
CA HIS A 298 2.38 -1.32 -23.95
C HIS A 298 2.53 -1.89 -25.36
N THR A 299 3.47 -1.32 -26.12
CA THR A 299 3.79 -1.73 -27.49
C THR A 299 4.90 -2.78 -27.52
N TYR A 300 4.88 -3.64 -28.53
CA TYR A 300 5.96 -4.60 -28.82
C TYR A 300 6.33 -4.58 -30.31
N SER A 301 7.41 -5.25 -30.68
CA SER A 301 7.80 -5.45 -32.08
C SER A 301 7.84 -6.93 -32.45
N ILE A 302 7.80 -7.22 -33.73
CA ILE A 302 7.86 -8.59 -34.28
C ILE A 302 9.14 -8.70 -35.10
N ASP A 303 9.97 -9.70 -34.78
CA ASP A 303 11.20 -10.03 -35.50
C ASP A 303 11.30 -11.55 -35.69
N THR A 304 10.49 -12.06 -36.61
CA THR A 304 10.41 -13.49 -36.94
C THR A 304 11.36 -13.90 -38.06
N ASP A 305 12.03 -12.93 -38.69
CA ASP A 305 12.83 -13.17 -39.88
C ASP A 305 14.31 -13.28 -39.49
N ILE A 306 14.96 -14.36 -39.93
CA ILE A 306 16.41 -14.48 -39.90
C ILE A 306 16.93 -14.89 -41.27
N ALA A 307 17.91 -14.16 -41.77
CA ALA A 307 18.51 -14.34 -43.08
C ALA A 307 20.01 -14.53 -42.96
N ALA A 308 20.53 -15.63 -43.52
CA ALA A 308 21.96 -15.85 -43.64
C ALA A 308 22.39 -15.90 -45.10
N LYS A 309 23.47 -15.20 -45.43
CA LYS A 309 24.13 -15.27 -46.74
C LYS A 309 25.60 -15.60 -46.55
N ILE A 310 26.15 -16.43 -47.43
CA ILE A 310 27.57 -16.76 -47.47
C ILE A 310 28.07 -16.78 -48.91
N THR A 311 29.31 -16.33 -49.11
CA THR A 311 30.02 -16.37 -50.40
C THR A 311 31.43 -16.88 -50.15
N ILE A 312 31.87 -17.87 -50.94
CA ILE A 312 33.31 -18.18 -51.06
C ILE A 312 33.88 -17.20 -52.08
N THR A 313 34.84 -16.39 -51.66
CA THR A 313 35.46 -15.36 -52.50
C THR A 313 36.65 -15.92 -53.26
N SER A 314 37.42 -16.82 -52.65
CA SER A 314 38.53 -17.47 -53.33
C SER A 314 38.94 -18.79 -52.68
N ILE A 315 39.36 -19.74 -53.51
CA ILE A 315 40.11 -20.95 -53.15
C ILE A 315 41.53 -20.84 -53.70
N ALA A 316 42.54 -21.14 -52.87
CA ALA A 316 43.95 -21.05 -53.26
C ALA A 316 44.36 -19.67 -53.82
N THR A 317 43.71 -18.59 -53.37
CA THR A 317 43.91 -17.17 -53.73
C THR A 317 43.45 -16.72 -55.13
N ASP A 318 43.28 -17.63 -56.09
CA ASP A 318 42.90 -17.28 -57.48
C ASP A 318 41.84 -18.20 -58.11
N ASP A 319 41.18 -19.06 -57.33
CA ASP A 319 40.22 -20.07 -57.78
C ASP A 319 40.79 -21.12 -58.75
N ASN A 320 42.11 -21.24 -58.83
CA ASN A 320 42.78 -22.16 -59.73
C ASN A 320 43.78 -23.03 -58.96
N VAL A 321 43.32 -24.20 -58.52
CA VAL A 321 44.17 -25.17 -57.82
C VAL A 321 45.08 -25.89 -58.81
N THR A 322 46.39 -25.67 -58.68
CA THR A 322 47.43 -26.26 -59.52
C THR A 322 48.21 -27.37 -58.80
N GLY A 323 49.14 -28.02 -59.53
CA GLY A 323 50.01 -29.06 -58.98
C GLY A 323 50.79 -28.60 -57.74
N PRO A 324 51.51 -27.46 -57.77
CA PRO A 324 52.18 -26.91 -56.60
C PRO A 324 51.25 -26.65 -55.40
N ASP A 325 50.00 -26.24 -55.64
CA ASP A 325 49.02 -26.00 -54.58
C ASP A 325 48.61 -27.30 -53.88
N SER A 326 48.60 -28.42 -54.61
CA SER A 326 48.24 -29.73 -54.04
C SER A 326 49.24 -30.29 -53.03
N GLU A 327 50.44 -29.71 -52.95
CA GLU A 327 51.50 -30.14 -52.03
C GLU A 327 51.41 -29.44 -50.65
N HIS A 328 50.50 -28.46 -50.51
CA HIS A 328 50.40 -27.62 -49.31
C HIS A 328 48.92 -27.35 -48.93
N SER A 329 48.70 -26.96 -47.67
CA SER A 329 47.38 -26.48 -47.25
C SER A 329 47.02 -25.18 -47.97
N GLN A 330 45.82 -25.14 -48.54
CA GLN A 330 45.29 -23.99 -49.25
C GLN A 330 44.26 -23.25 -48.40
N THR A 331 44.30 -21.92 -48.45
CA THR A 331 43.33 -21.08 -47.77
C THR A 331 42.04 -20.99 -48.57
N ILE A 332 40.91 -21.04 -47.86
CA ILE A 332 39.60 -20.75 -48.42
C ILE A 332 39.08 -19.51 -47.71
N ILE A 333 38.80 -18.45 -48.48
CA ILE A 333 38.31 -17.19 -47.93
C ILE A 333 36.94 -16.85 -48.48
N GLY A 334 36.16 -16.13 -47.69
CA GLY A 334 34.84 -15.70 -48.08
C GLY A 334 34.28 -14.57 -47.24
N THR A 335 33.03 -14.23 -47.53
CA THR A 335 32.26 -13.25 -46.79
C THR A 335 30.89 -13.80 -46.42
N VAL A 336 30.29 -13.24 -45.38
CA VAL A 336 28.92 -13.51 -44.97
C VAL A 336 28.06 -12.24 -45.09
N GLY A 337 26.74 -12.38 -44.96
CA GLY A 337 25.78 -11.28 -44.96
C GLY A 337 24.44 -11.69 -44.38
N GLY A 338 23.48 -10.75 -44.38
CA GLY A 338 22.26 -10.89 -43.58
C GLY A 338 22.57 -10.71 -42.10
N ASP A 339 21.97 -11.55 -41.27
CA ASP A 339 22.03 -11.49 -39.80
C ASP A 339 23.22 -12.23 -39.21
N VAL A 340 24.05 -12.86 -40.04
CA VAL A 340 25.29 -13.54 -39.60
C VAL A 340 26.21 -12.53 -38.90
N GLN A 341 26.62 -12.80 -37.66
CA GLN A 341 27.40 -11.91 -36.81
C GLN A 341 28.87 -12.36 -36.65
N GLU A 342 29.70 -11.47 -36.11
CA GLU A 342 31.04 -11.85 -35.68
C GLU A 342 30.96 -12.97 -34.63
N GLY A 343 31.85 -13.95 -34.71
CA GLY A 343 31.82 -15.12 -33.84
C GLY A 343 31.00 -16.29 -34.40
N ASP A 344 30.14 -16.06 -35.41
CA ASP A 344 29.44 -17.15 -36.07
C ASP A 344 30.40 -18.10 -36.78
N HIS A 345 29.97 -19.35 -36.98
CA HIS A 345 30.81 -20.41 -37.51
C HIS A 345 30.54 -20.70 -38.98
N VAL A 346 31.60 -20.80 -39.77
CA VAL A 346 31.57 -21.31 -41.14
C VAL A 346 32.18 -22.70 -41.18
N ILE A 347 31.36 -23.71 -41.48
CA ILE A 347 31.83 -25.09 -41.65
C ILE A 347 32.05 -25.33 -43.14
N VAL A 348 33.29 -25.64 -43.53
CA VAL A 348 33.63 -25.93 -44.92
C VAL A 348 33.74 -27.44 -45.10
N SER A 349 33.04 -27.96 -46.10
CA SER A 349 33.13 -29.37 -46.50
C SER A 349 33.47 -29.51 -47.97
N LEU A 350 34.29 -30.51 -48.28
CA LEU A 350 34.60 -30.93 -49.65
C LEU A 350 34.22 -32.40 -49.79
N ASP A 351 33.42 -32.72 -50.80
CA ASP A 351 32.95 -34.08 -51.10
C ASP A 351 32.34 -34.81 -49.88
N GLY A 352 31.60 -34.06 -49.05
CA GLY A 352 30.97 -34.59 -47.83
C GLY A 352 31.92 -34.76 -46.64
N LYS A 353 33.21 -34.43 -46.77
CA LYS A 353 34.18 -34.40 -45.66
C LYS A 353 34.33 -32.98 -45.13
N VAL A 354 34.10 -32.80 -43.82
CA VAL A 354 34.41 -31.53 -43.14
C VAL A 354 35.91 -31.29 -43.17
N LEU A 355 36.31 -30.15 -43.75
CA LEU A 355 37.69 -29.68 -43.79
C LEU A 355 38.06 -28.92 -42.53
N GLY A 356 37.13 -28.14 -41.99
CA GLY A 356 37.30 -27.40 -40.74
C GLY A 356 36.21 -26.37 -40.52
N THR A 357 36.42 -25.56 -39.48
CA THR A 357 35.51 -24.51 -39.04
C THR A 357 36.27 -23.20 -38.95
N ALA A 358 35.80 -22.18 -39.65
CA ALA A 358 36.26 -20.80 -39.53
C ALA A 358 35.28 -20.01 -38.66
N THR A 359 35.76 -18.91 -38.09
CA THR A 359 34.93 -17.97 -37.34
C THR A 359 34.81 -16.67 -38.13
N VAL A 360 33.58 -16.16 -38.25
CA VAL A 360 33.27 -14.88 -38.89
C VAL A 360 33.93 -13.75 -38.09
N GLN A 361 34.65 -12.89 -38.79
CA GLN A 361 35.30 -11.71 -38.22
C GLN A 361 34.36 -10.49 -38.19
N ALA A 362 34.74 -9.45 -37.45
CA ALA A 362 33.99 -8.19 -37.34
C ALA A 362 33.62 -7.55 -38.69
N ASP A 363 34.47 -7.72 -39.71
CA ASP A 363 34.26 -7.18 -41.07
C ASP A 363 33.41 -8.09 -41.97
N LYS A 364 32.76 -9.12 -41.40
CA LYS A 364 31.98 -10.16 -42.10
C LYS A 364 32.84 -11.05 -43.03
N SER A 365 34.17 -11.01 -42.92
CA SER A 365 35.03 -11.97 -43.60
C SER A 365 35.19 -13.27 -42.80
N TRP A 366 35.60 -14.34 -43.47
CA TRP A 366 36.06 -15.56 -42.84
C TRP A 366 37.17 -16.19 -43.68
N SER A 367 38.03 -16.96 -43.03
CA SER A 367 39.14 -17.68 -43.64
C SER A 367 39.30 -19.02 -42.95
N LEU A 368 39.46 -20.09 -43.74
CA LEU A 368 39.84 -21.42 -43.27
C LEU A 368 41.25 -21.78 -43.74
#